data_AF-A0A537Y748-F1
#
_entry.id   AF-A0A537Y748-F1
#
_cell.length_a   1.000
_cell.length_b   1.000
_cell.length_c   1.000
_cell.angle_alpha   90.00
_cell.angle_beta   90.00
_cell.angle_gamma   90.00
#
_symmetry.space_group_name_H-M   'P 1'
#
loop_
_entity.id
_entity.type
_entity.pdbx_description
1 polymer ?
#
loop_
_entity_poly.entity_id
_entity_poly.type
_entity_poly.pdbx_seq_one_letter_code
_entity_poly.pdbx_strand_id
1 'polypeptide(L)' 'MPNAASPSITRINPPELGTPPGYSQIVEVAASRIIFIAGQTALDRDGNVAGIGDFAAQAAQVFRNLAT' A
#
# COMPACT_ATOMS: atom_id res chain seq x y z
N MET A 1 -31.73 8.57 -18.10
CA MET A 1 -30.73 8.71 -17.03
C MET A 1 -29.36 8.75 -17.69
N PRO A 2 -28.53 9.79 -17.48
CA PRO A 2 -27.17 9.79 -18.04
C PRO A 2 -26.39 8.63 -17.40
N ASN A 3 -25.75 7.81 -18.22
CA ASN A 3 -24.84 6.76 -17.78
C ASN A 3 -23.61 7.45 -17.16
N ALA A 4 -23.50 7.51 -15.84
CA ALA A 4 -22.29 7.99 -15.20
C ALA A 4 -21.18 6.97 -15.53
N ALA A 5 -20.22 7.37 -16.37
CA ALA A 5 -19.07 6.54 -16.69
C ALA A 5 -18.38 6.11 -15.39
N SER A 6 -18.07 4.82 -15.25
CA SER A 6 -17.34 4.32 -14.09
C SER A 6 -16.01 5.07 -13.95
N PRO A 7 -15.60 5.45 -12.73
CA PRO A 7 -14.33 6.13 -12.52
C PRO A 7 -13.17 5.24 -12.95
N SER A 8 -12.10 5.84 -13.48
CA SER A 8 -10.87 5.11 -13.79
C SER A 8 -10.21 4.61 -12.50
N ILE A 9 -9.57 3.44 -12.61
CA ILE A 9 -8.89 2.75 -11.50
C ILE A 9 -7.43 2.50 -11.91
N THR A 10 -6.50 3.08 -11.16
CA THR A 10 -5.05 2.88 -11.35
C THR A 10 -4.49 2.06 -10.19
N ARG A 11 -3.64 1.07 -10.50
CA ARG A 11 -2.99 0.19 -9.53
C ARG A 11 -1.50 0.50 -9.49
N ILE A 12 -0.95 0.72 -8.30
CA ILE A 12 0.43 1.17 -8.11
C ILE A 12 1.10 0.29 -7.06
N ASN A 13 2.31 -0.18 -7.37
CA ASN A 13 3.19 -0.90 -6.46
C ASN A 13 4.54 -0.17 -6.38
N PRO A 14 4.77 0.63 -5.32
CA PRO A 14 6.06 1.27 -5.11
C PRO A 14 7.19 0.24 -5.03
N PRO A 15 8.32 0.42 -5.72
CA PRO A 15 9.43 -0.54 -5.70
C PRO A 15 10.10 -0.66 -4.32
N GLU A 16 9.84 0.28 -3.40
CA GLU A 16 10.33 0.26 -2.03
C GLU A 16 9.53 -0.69 -1.12
N LEU A 17 8.29 -1.06 -1.48
CA LEU A 17 7.38 -1.87 -0.65
C LEU A 17 7.26 -3.34 -1.08
N GLY A 18 8.12 -3.77 -2.01
CA GLY A 18 8.05 -5.11 -2.60
C GLY A 18 6.81 -5.33 -3.48
N THR A 19 6.79 -6.44 -4.22
CA THR A 19 5.63 -6.82 -5.04
C THR A 19 4.72 -7.78 -4.26
N PRO A 20 3.50 -7.37 -3.88
CA PRO A 20 2.60 -8.23 -3.12
C PRO A 20 1.96 -9.35 -3.98
N PRO A 21 1.68 -10.53 -3.40
CA PRO A 21 0.96 -11.58 -4.10
C PRO A 21 -0.55 -11.29 -4.13
N GLY A 22 -1.11 -11.09 -5.33
CA GLY A 22 -2.56 -11.08 -5.54
C GLY A 22 -3.29 -9.78 -5.16
N TYR A 23 -2.57 -8.69 -4.82
CA TYR A 23 -3.15 -7.36 -4.61
C TYR A 23 -2.24 -6.24 -5.12
N SER A 24 -2.65 -4.98 -4.98
CA SER A 24 -1.82 -3.80 -5.25
C SER A 24 -1.64 -3.00 -3.96
N GLN A 25 -0.43 -2.48 -3.72
CA GLN A 25 -0.15 -1.67 -2.53
C GLN A 25 -1.06 -0.43 -2.48
N ILE A 26 -1.30 0.18 -3.64
CA ILE A 26 -2.11 1.39 -3.78
C ILE A 26 -3.10 1.23 -4.93
N VAL A 27 -4.33 1.68 -4.71
CA VAL A 27 -5.34 1.85 -5.76
C VAL A 27 -5.87 3.28 -5.74
N GLU A 28 -5.73 3.99 -6.85
CA GLU A 28 -6.31 5.32 -7.07
C GLU A 28 -7.60 5.20 -7.89
N VAL A 29 -8.67 5.83 -7.41
CA VAL A 29 -9.96 5.91 -8.10
C VAL A 29 -10.27 7.37 -8.44
N ALA A 30 -10.45 7.69 -9.72
CA ALA A 30 -10.67 9.06 -10.20
C ALA A 30 -12.07 9.66 -9.89
N ALA A 31 -12.78 9.10 -8.89
CA ALA A 31 -14.02 9.65 -8.35
C ALA A 31 -13.68 10.59 -7.18
N SER A 32 -13.37 11.86 -7.49
CA SER A 32 -12.84 12.82 -6.49
C SER A 32 -11.50 12.42 -5.86
N ARG A 33 -10.74 11.56 -6.56
CA ARG A 33 -9.42 11.04 -6.17
C ARG A 33 -9.41 10.38 -4.79
N ILE A 34 -9.93 9.15 -4.73
CA ILE A 34 -9.87 8.29 -3.53
C ILE A 34 -8.67 7.37 -3.65
N ILE A 35 -7.86 7.29 -2.59
CA ILE A 35 -6.70 6.42 -2.52
C ILE A 35 -6.97 5.31 -1.49
N PHE A 36 -6.90 4.06 -1.93
CA PHE A 36 -6.91 2.89 -1.06
C PHE A 36 -5.48 2.39 -0.90
N ILE A 37 -5.03 2.22 0.33
CA ILE A 37 -3.70 1.71 0.67
C ILE A 37 -3.89 0.35 1.33
N ALA A 38 -3.18 -0.67 0.86
CA ALA A 38 -3.17 -1.99 1.49
C ALA A 38 -2.56 -1.91 2.90
N GLY A 39 -2.95 -2.84 3.77
CA GLY A 39 -2.42 -2.91 5.13
C GLY A 39 -0.90 -3.02 5.13
N GLN A 40 -0.22 -2.00 5.67
CA GLN A 40 1.22 -2.02 5.80
C GLN A 40 1.64 -2.87 6.99
N THR A 41 2.70 -3.65 6.79
CA THR A 41 3.26 -4.57 7.79
C THR A 41 4.72 -4.22 8.07
N ALA A 42 5.35 -4.89 9.03
CA ALA A 42 6.76 -4.69 9.36
C ALA A 42 7.73 -5.34 8.35
N LEU A 43 7.32 -5.47 7.09
CA LEU A 43 8.18 -5.97 6.02
C LEU A 43 9.06 -4.84 5.49
N ASP A 44 10.33 -5.14 5.25
CA ASP A 44 11.22 -4.30 4.47
C ASP A 44 11.03 -4.53 2.95
N ARG A 45 11.82 -3.81 2.15
CA ARG A 45 11.73 -3.86 0.68
C ARG A 45 12.01 -5.25 0.09
N ASP A 46 12.76 -6.07 0.82
CA ASP A 46 13.17 -7.41 0.41
C ASP A 46 12.19 -8.46 0.94
N GLY A 47 11.15 -8.04 1.68
CA GLY A 47 10.13 -8.90 2.25
C GLY A 47 10.55 -9.57 3.57
N ASN A 48 11.60 -9.08 4.24
CA ASN A 48 11.99 -9.58 5.56
C ASN A 48 11.24 -8.84 6.68
N VAL A 49 11.00 -9.53 7.78
CA VAL A 49 10.39 -8.94 8.98
C VAL A 49 11.44 -8.09 9.71
N ALA A 50 11.26 -6.78 9.73
CA ALA A 50 12.06 -5.84 10.51
C ALA A 50 11.73 -5.95 12.00
N GLY A 51 12.73 -5.80 12.88
CA GLY A 51 12.51 -5.72 14.33
C GLY A 51 11.94 -7.00 14.95
N ILE A 52 12.47 -8.18 14.60
CA ILE A 52 12.04 -9.46 15.20
C ILE A 52 12.19 -9.38 16.73
N GLY A 53 11.08 -9.60 17.44
CA GLY A 53 11.02 -9.50 18.90
C GLY A 53 10.86 -8.08 19.46
N ASP A 54 10.82 -7.06 18.60
CA ASP A 54 10.66 -5.64 18.97
C ASP A 54 9.42 -5.03 18.30
N PHE A 55 8.35 -4.88 19.08
CA PHE A 55 7.09 -4.30 18.60
C PHE A 55 7.24 -2.83 18.19
N ALA A 56 8.05 -2.04 18.91
CA ALA A 56 8.21 -0.63 18.60
C ALA A 56 8.95 -0.46 17.26
N ALA A 57 9.98 -1.26 17.02
CA ALA A 57 10.67 -1.29 15.73
C ALA A 57 9.74 -1.73 14.58
N GLN A 58 8.87 -2.71 14.82
CA GLN A 58 7.87 -3.16 13.85
C GLN A 58 6.84 -2.07 13.52
N ALA A 59 6.28 -1.42 14.53
CA ALA A 59 5.35 -0.31 14.35
C ALA A 59 6.02 0.84 13.57
N ALA A 60 7.27 1.17 13.91
CA ALA A 60 8.03 2.18 13.19
C ALA A 60 8.24 1.79 11.71
N GLN A 61 8.46 0.51 11.39
CA GLN A 61 8.55 0.05 10.00
C GLN A 61 7.22 0.22 9.25
N VAL A 62 6.09 -0.13 9.88
CA VAL A 62 4.76 0.06 9.29
C VAL A 62 4.52 1.53 8.90
N PHE A 63 4.85 2.47 9.80
CA PHE A 63 4.72 3.89 9.50
C PHE A 63 5.70 4.40 8.45
N ARG A 64 6.94 3.85 8.40
CA ARG A 64 7.87 4.14 7.30
C ARG A 64 7.30 3.69 5.96
N ASN A 65 6.71 2.50 5.91
CA ASN A 65 6.11 1.97 4.69
C ASN A 65 4.93 2.83 4.21
N LEU A 66 4.09 3.32 5.12
CA LEU A 66 3.00 4.27 4.79
C LEU A 66 3.49 5.62 4.25
N ALA A 67 4.73 6.02 4.54
CA ALA A 67 5.30 7.30 4.12
C ALA A 67 6.07 7.22 2.79
N THR A 68 6.01 6.08 2.09
CA THR A 68 6.69 5.84 0.82
C THR A 68 5.94 6.47 -0.35
#